data_AF-A0A6P1E1G3-F1
#
_entry.id   AF-A0A6P1E1G3-F1
#
_cell.length_a   1.000
_cell.length_b   1.000
_cell.length_c   1.000
_cell.angle_alpha   90.00
_cell.angle_beta   90.00
_cell.angle_gamma   90.00
#
_symmetry.space_group_name_H-M   'P 1'
#
loop_
_entity.id
_entity.type
_entity.pdbx_description
1 polymer ?
#
loop_
_entity_poly.entity_id
_entity_poly.type
_entity_poly.pdbx_seq_one_letter_code
_entity_poly.pdbx_strand_id
1 'polypeptide(L)'
;MARKTVTGTLADQLEGVWAQITAHLASAPDHRKNDGIVERYLPQYPIESLKELARNMVQHRMYEGTHAPGRIEWFNTRIEFSNPGGPFGRASEGEFGEHSDYRNPIVTAGLVDMGYVQQLGRGVRRVRLLLERNGNPPLEIEKDGFTRLILRARP
;
A
#
# COMPACT_ATOMS: atom_id res chain seq x y z
N MET A 1 -13.02 6.04 16.00
CA MET A 1 -11.67 5.84 15.43
C MET A 1 -10.93 7.17 15.43
N ALA A 2 -9.68 7.19 15.88
CA ALA A 2 -8.88 8.42 15.92
C ALA A 2 -8.36 8.75 14.51
N ARG A 3 -8.70 9.93 13.98
CA ARG A 3 -8.14 10.43 12.72
C ARG A 3 -6.76 11.03 13.01
N LYS A 4 -5.74 10.55 12.32
CA LYS A 4 -4.39 11.15 12.33
C LYS A 4 -4.08 11.77 10.98
N THR A 5 -3.41 12.92 10.99
CA THR A 5 -2.92 13.59 9.78
C THR A 5 -1.40 13.63 9.85
N VAL A 6 -0.75 13.19 8.78
CA VAL A 6 0.71 13.18 8.64
C VAL A 6 1.07 14.22 7.58
N THR A 7 1.99 15.12 7.91
CA THR A 7 2.45 16.23 7.07
C THR A 7 3.97 16.36 7.17
N GLY A 8 4.56 17.28 6.41
CA GLY A 8 6.01 17.49 6.35
C GLY A 8 6.58 17.14 4.98
N THR A 9 7.87 16.86 4.93
CA THR A 9 8.55 16.38 3.73
C THR A 9 7.99 15.02 3.28
N LEU A 10 8.33 14.58 2.07
CA LEU A 10 7.91 13.25 1.60
C LEU A 10 8.45 12.12 2.49
N ALA A 11 9.65 12.30 3.05
CA ALA A 11 10.24 11.39 4.02
C ALA A 11 9.43 11.38 5.32
N ASP A 12 9.13 12.55 5.89
CA ASP A 12 8.31 12.66 7.12
C ASP A 12 6.94 11.99 6.94
N GLN A 13 6.33 12.17 5.77
CA GLN A 13 5.05 11.56 5.43
C GLN A 13 5.14 10.03 5.36
N LEU A 14 6.15 9.47 4.69
CA LEU A 14 6.33 8.02 4.60
C LEU A 14 6.64 7.41 5.96
N GLU A 15 7.60 7.97 6.70
CA GLU A 15 7.97 7.48 8.03
C GLU A 15 6.81 7.59 9.02
N GLY A 16 6.08 8.71 9.00
CA GLY A 16 4.91 8.90 9.84
C GLY A 16 3.79 7.89 9.53
N VAL A 17 3.53 7.62 8.24
CA VAL A 17 2.56 6.60 7.82
C VAL A 17 3.02 5.20 8.19
N TRP A 18 4.28 4.84 7.97
CA TRP A 18 4.83 3.54 8.31
C TRP A 18 4.82 3.27 9.81
N ALA A 19 5.09 4.29 10.63
CA ALA A 19 4.94 4.19 12.08
C ALA A 19 3.49 3.91 12.47
N GLN A 20 2.51 4.55 11.82
CA GLN A 20 1.09 4.25 12.07
C GLN A 20 0.69 2.85 11.61
N ILE A 21 1.12 2.43 10.42
CA ILE A 21 0.88 1.06 9.92
C ILE A 21 1.43 0.04 10.91
N THR A 22 2.67 0.22 11.36
CA THR A 22 3.33 -0.70 12.30
C THR A 22 2.58 -0.75 13.63
N ALA A 23 2.13 0.39 14.15
CA ALA A 23 1.39 0.46 15.41
C ALA A 23 -0.02 -0.18 15.35
N HIS A 24 -0.66 -0.19 14.19
CA HIS A 24 -2.02 -0.76 14.02
C HIS A 24 -2.00 -2.20 13.49
N LEU A 25 -0.85 -2.72 13.06
CA LEU A 25 -0.74 -4.05 12.49
C LEU A 25 -0.89 -5.12 13.58
N ALA A 26 -2.08 -5.73 13.62
CA ALA A 26 -2.34 -6.86 14.48
C ALA A 26 -1.74 -8.15 13.91
N SER A 27 -1.37 -9.07 14.80
CA SER A 27 -1.06 -10.46 14.46
C SER A 27 -2.17 -11.38 14.96
N ALA A 28 -2.40 -12.47 14.24
CA ALA A 28 -3.41 -13.48 14.58
C ALA A 28 -2.81 -14.89 14.44
N PRO A 29 -3.34 -15.89 15.17
CA PRO A 29 -2.85 -17.26 15.12
C PRO A 29 -2.86 -17.86 13.70
N ASP A 30 -1.80 -18.57 13.30
CA ASP A 30 -1.69 -19.22 12.00
C ASP A 30 -2.34 -20.61 12.02
N HIS A 31 -3.64 -20.66 11.73
CA HIS A 31 -4.41 -21.91 11.69
C HIS A 31 -4.08 -22.83 10.51
N ARG A 32 -3.17 -22.43 9.60
CA ARG A 32 -2.79 -23.23 8.43
C ARG A 32 -1.82 -24.37 8.76
N LYS A 33 -1.16 -24.32 9.93
CA LYS A 33 -0.26 -25.38 10.40
C LYS A 33 -0.82 -25.96 11.68
N ASN A 34 -1.24 -27.23 11.63
CA ASN A 34 -1.79 -27.96 12.77
C ASN A 34 -0.74 -28.92 13.35
N ASP A 35 0.53 -28.52 13.28
CA ASP A 35 1.66 -29.46 13.27
C ASP A 35 2.47 -29.46 14.58
N GLY A 36 1.99 -28.80 15.65
CA GLY A 36 2.68 -28.81 16.94
C GLY A 36 2.02 -28.00 18.06
N ILE A 37 2.59 -28.12 19.27
CA ILE A 37 2.12 -27.45 20.51
C ILE A 37 2.36 -25.92 20.48
N VAL A 38 3.21 -25.43 19.57
CA VAL A 38 3.59 -24.01 19.49
C VAL A 38 2.67 -23.26 18.53
N GLU A 39 1.81 -22.41 19.07
CA GLU A 39 0.98 -21.49 18.31
C GLU A 39 1.85 -20.42 17.63
N ARG A 40 1.81 -20.37 16.30
CA ARG A 40 2.51 -19.34 15.52
C ARG A 40 1.58 -18.17 15.26
N TYR A 41 2.03 -16.95 15.48
CA TYR A 41 1.31 -15.74 15.11
C TYR A 41 1.83 -15.21 13.78
N LEU A 42 0.92 -14.84 12.89
CA LEU A 42 1.23 -14.15 11.64
C LEU A 42 0.52 -12.81 11.59
N PRO A 43 1.14 -11.79 10.98
CA PRO A 43 0.50 -10.50 10.81
C PRO A 43 -0.74 -10.64 9.92
N GLN A 44 -1.81 -9.91 10.25
CA GLN A 44 -3.07 -9.93 9.50
C GLN A 44 -2.87 -9.50 8.03
N TYR A 45 -1.85 -8.69 7.78
CA TYR A 45 -1.39 -8.27 6.47
C TYR A 45 0.15 -8.27 6.43
N PRO A 46 0.79 -8.58 5.30
CA PRO A 46 2.24 -8.42 5.18
C PRO A 46 2.62 -6.94 5.33
N ILE A 47 3.46 -6.61 6.32
CA ILE A 47 3.89 -5.23 6.56
C ILE A 47 4.56 -4.60 5.32
N GLU A 48 5.34 -5.41 4.60
CA GLU A 48 6.01 -5.00 3.36
C GLU A 48 5.01 -4.61 2.27
N SER A 49 3.85 -5.28 2.20
CA SER A 49 2.79 -4.89 1.28
C SER A 49 2.21 -3.52 1.64
N LEU A 50 1.95 -3.28 2.93
CA LEU A 50 1.39 -2.00 3.40
C LEU A 50 2.37 -0.84 3.16
N LYS A 51 3.67 -1.05 3.42
CA LYS A 51 4.71 -0.06 3.17
C LYS A 51 4.86 0.28 1.69
N GLU A 52 4.86 -0.74 0.84
CA GLU A 52 4.91 -0.60 -0.62
C GLU A 52 3.71 0.21 -1.15
N LEU A 53 2.51 -0.06 -0.65
CA LEU A 53 1.32 0.70 -1.04
C LEU A 53 1.35 2.15 -0.56
N ALA A 54 1.79 2.40 0.68
CA ALA A 54 1.97 3.76 1.20
C ALA A 54 2.96 4.56 0.34
N ARG A 55 4.05 3.93 -0.11
CA ARG A 55 5.00 4.54 -1.03
C ARG A 55 4.40 4.85 -2.40
N ASN A 56 3.63 3.91 -2.94
CA ASN A 56 2.93 4.11 -4.22
C ASN A 56 1.93 5.27 -4.13
N MET A 57 1.31 5.51 -2.96
CA MET A 57 0.47 6.69 -2.76
C MET A 57 1.26 7.98 -2.98
N VAL A 58 2.49 8.09 -2.49
CA VAL A 58 3.32 9.28 -2.72
C VAL A 58 3.75 9.38 -4.18
N GLN A 59 4.27 8.29 -4.76
CA GLN A 59 4.79 8.28 -6.13
C GLN A 59 3.74 8.58 -7.21
N HIS A 60 2.52 8.08 -7.03
CA HIS A 60 1.48 8.13 -8.05
C HIS A 60 0.35 9.12 -7.75
N ARG A 61 0.47 9.95 -6.70
CA ARG A 61 -0.52 10.97 -6.36
C ARG A 61 -0.68 11.99 -7.48
N MET A 62 -1.92 12.37 -7.77
CA MET A 62 -2.22 13.57 -8.52
C MET A 62 -2.00 14.79 -7.62
N TYR A 63 -0.85 15.45 -7.77
CA TYR A 63 -0.48 16.65 -6.99
C TYR A 63 -1.13 17.93 -7.54
N GLU A 64 -1.40 17.97 -8.84
CA GLU A 64 -1.97 19.14 -9.52
C GLU A 64 -3.49 19.02 -9.66
N GLY A 65 -4.20 20.15 -9.65
CA GLY A 65 -5.64 20.20 -9.91
C GLY A 65 -6.54 19.64 -8.80
N THR A 66 -5.99 19.28 -7.64
CA THR A 66 -6.77 18.80 -6.49
C THR A 66 -6.08 19.06 -5.15
N HIS A 67 -6.88 19.48 -4.16
CA HIS A 67 -6.45 19.60 -2.77
C HIS A 67 -6.81 18.36 -1.92
N ALA A 68 -7.39 17.32 -2.54
CA ALA A 68 -7.78 16.12 -1.81
C ALA A 68 -6.55 15.37 -1.28
N PRO A 69 -6.50 14.98 0.01
CA PRO A 69 -5.39 14.19 0.54
C PRO A 69 -5.47 12.74 0.07
N GLY A 70 -4.33 12.03 0.08
CA GLY A 70 -4.36 10.58 0.13
C GLY A 70 -4.87 10.11 1.50
N ARG A 71 -5.61 9.00 1.55
CA ARG A 71 -6.15 8.43 2.80
C ARG A 71 -5.83 6.96 2.93
N ILE A 72 -5.55 6.54 4.15
CA ILE A 72 -5.46 5.13 4.54
C ILE A 72 -6.55 4.91 5.58
N GLU A 73 -7.49 4.03 5.28
CA GLU A 73 -8.65 3.74 6.12
C GLU A 73 -8.59 2.30 6.60
N TRP A 74 -8.55 2.13 7.92
CA TRP A 74 -8.43 0.82 8.56
C TRP A 74 -9.79 0.38 9.09
N PHE A 75 -10.35 -0.67 8.51
CA PHE A 75 -11.61 -1.28 8.92
C PHE A 75 -11.34 -2.62 9.61
N ASN A 76 -12.37 -3.18 10.24
CA ASN A 76 -12.25 -4.48 10.92
C ASN A 76 -11.84 -5.62 9.96
N THR A 77 -12.26 -5.53 8.69
CA THR A 77 -12.09 -6.61 7.70
C THR A 77 -11.21 -6.24 6.52
N ARG A 78 -10.75 -4.98 6.42
CA ARG A 78 -9.94 -4.51 5.29
C ARG A 78 -9.17 -3.24 5.62
N ILE A 79 -8.15 -2.95 4.81
CA ILE A 79 -7.47 -1.66 4.76
C ILE A 79 -7.65 -1.09 3.36
N GLU A 80 -7.99 0.19 3.25
CA GLU A 80 -8.11 0.89 1.98
C GLU A 80 -7.03 1.97 1.87
N PHE A 81 -6.33 2.00 0.74
CA PHE A 81 -5.39 3.05 0.36
C PHE A 81 -6.02 3.82 -0.81
N SER A 82 -6.40 5.08 -0.61
CA SER A 82 -7.05 5.90 -1.62
C SER A 82 -6.27 7.16 -1.93
N ASN A 83 -6.07 7.45 -3.21
CA ASN A 83 -5.28 8.57 -3.68
C ASN A 83 -6.02 9.30 -4.81
N PRO A 84 -6.06 10.64 -4.84
CA PRO A 84 -6.66 11.34 -5.96
C PRO A 84 -5.94 11.02 -7.28
N GLY A 85 -6.74 10.96 -8.34
CA GLY A 85 -6.31 10.61 -9.68
C GLY A 85 -6.48 9.13 -9.99
N GLY A 86 -6.73 8.84 -11.27
CA GLY A 86 -6.72 7.48 -11.80
C GLY A 86 -5.29 6.94 -12.01
N PRO A 87 -5.19 5.65 -12.40
CA PRO A 87 -3.93 5.08 -12.89
C PRO A 87 -3.32 5.92 -14.01
N PHE A 88 -2.02 5.80 -14.20
CA PHE A 88 -1.27 6.61 -15.17
C PHE A 88 -0.53 5.71 -16.17
N GLY A 89 -0.42 6.15 -17.42
CA GLY A 89 0.25 5.41 -18.50
C GLY A 89 -0.40 4.03 -18.72
N ARG A 90 0.41 2.99 -18.89
CA ARG A 90 -0.03 1.61 -19.12
C ARG A 90 -0.96 1.09 -18.03
N ALA A 91 -0.84 1.59 -16.79
CA ALA A 91 -1.75 1.21 -15.72
C ALA A 91 -3.20 1.68 -15.96
N SER A 92 -3.40 2.74 -16.74
CA SER A 92 -4.74 3.16 -17.21
C SER A 92 -5.26 2.34 -18.40
N GLU A 93 -4.38 1.67 -19.14
CA GLU A 93 -4.71 0.85 -20.31
C GLU A 93 -5.07 -0.60 -19.96
N GLY A 94 -5.16 -0.92 -18.66
CA GLY A 94 -5.52 -2.25 -18.15
C GLY A 94 -4.35 -3.02 -17.55
N GLU A 95 -3.11 -2.53 -17.69
CA GLU A 95 -1.90 -3.20 -17.20
C GLU A 95 -1.54 -2.81 -15.77
N PHE A 96 -2.55 -2.62 -14.91
CA PHE A 96 -2.32 -2.12 -13.56
C PHE A 96 -1.43 -3.08 -12.76
N GLY A 97 -0.25 -2.60 -12.40
CA GLY A 97 0.71 -3.34 -11.58
C GLY A 97 1.65 -4.28 -12.34
N GLU A 98 1.54 -4.34 -13.68
CA GLU A 98 2.47 -5.10 -14.54
C GLU A 98 3.66 -4.24 -14.98
N HIS A 99 3.42 -2.96 -15.23
CA HIS A 99 4.42 -1.97 -15.57
C HIS A 99 4.31 -0.75 -14.65
N SER A 100 5.37 0.07 -14.60
CA SER A 100 5.43 1.25 -13.74
C SER A 100 5.79 2.47 -14.56
N ASP A 101 4.76 3.16 -15.04
CA ASP A 101 4.89 4.51 -15.56
C ASP A 101 4.77 5.51 -14.40
N TYR A 102 5.72 6.45 -14.33
CA TYR A 102 5.79 7.41 -13.24
C TYR A 102 5.03 8.69 -13.60
N ARG A 103 3.92 8.95 -12.89
CA ARG A 103 3.21 10.24 -12.97
C ARG A 103 4.11 11.39 -12.51
N ASN A 104 4.88 11.16 -11.45
CA ASN A 104 5.74 12.16 -10.81
C ASN A 104 7.21 11.71 -10.88
N PRO A 105 7.91 11.91 -12.02
CA PRO A 105 9.28 11.43 -12.18
C PRO A 105 10.27 12.10 -11.21
N ILE A 106 10.11 13.40 -10.93
CA ILE A 106 10.97 14.14 -9.98
C ILE A 106 10.79 13.61 -8.54
N VAL A 107 9.55 13.41 -8.11
CA VAL A 107 9.23 12.80 -6.81
C VAL A 107 9.82 11.40 -6.71
N THR A 108 9.69 10.61 -7.78
CA THR A 108 10.24 9.26 -7.84
C THR A 108 11.76 9.26 -7.74
N ALA A 109 12.45 10.15 -8.46
CA ALA A 109 13.91 10.28 -8.39
C ALA A 109 14.37 10.61 -6.96
N GLY A 110 13.76 11.61 -6.30
CA GLY A 110 14.12 11.95 -4.92
C GLY A 110 13.89 10.80 -3.93
N LEU A 111 12.82 10.02 -4.09
CA LEU A 111 12.58 8.84 -3.27
C LEU A 111 13.57 7.70 -3.54
N VAL A 112 14.11 7.59 -4.75
CA VAL A 112 15.18 6.64 -5.08
C VAL A 112 16.49 7.07 -4.42
N ASP A 113 16.85 8.35 -4.51
CA ASP A 113 18.07 8.90 -3.92
C ASP A 113 18.09 8.74 -2.39
N MET A 114 16.93 8.88 -1.76
CA MET A 114 16.75 8.65 -0.32
C MET A 114 16.63 7.17 0.08
N GLY A 115 16.59 6.24 -0.88
CA GLY A 115 16.53 4.79 -0.62
C GLY A 115 15.14 4.22 -0.31
N TYR A 116 14.06 5.00 -0.49
CA TYR A 116 12.68 4.54 -0.26
C TYR A 116 12.14 3.66 -1.40
N VAL A 117 12.60 3.89 -2.63
CA VAL A 117 12.10 3.25 -3.86
C VAL A 117 13.23 2.53 -4.61
N GLN A 118 12.91 1.38 -5.21
CA GLN A 118 13.75 0.77 -6.27
C GLN A 118 13.02 0.89 -7.62
N GLN A 119 13.72 1.34 -8.68
CA GLN A 119 13.15 1.52 -10.02
C GLN A 119 13.03 0.20 -10.79
N LEU A 120 12.23 -0.73 -10.25
CA LEU A 120 12.08 -2.07 -10.81
C LEU A 120 10.70 -2.30 -11.45
N GLY A 121 9.73 -1.44 -11.13
CA GLY A 121 8.36 -1.51 -11.63
C GLY A 121 7.55 -2.73 -11.19
N ARG A 122 8.00 -3.47 -10.18
CA ARG A 122 7.38 -4.71 -9.69
C ARG A 122 6.62 -4.58 -8.38
N GLY A 123 6.36 -3.34 -7.94
CA GLY A 123 5.80 -3.04 -6.62
C GLY A 123 4.48 -3.76 -6.33
N VAL A 124 3.47 -3.51 -7.18
CA VAL A 124 2.14 -4.13 -7.05
C VAL A 124 2.20 -5.64 -7.24
N ARG A 125 3.02 -6.14 -8.18
CA ARG A 125 3.23 -7.59 -8.35
C ARG A 125 3.79 -8.24 -7.08
N ARG A 126 4.75 -7.59 -6.41
CA ARG A 126 5.29 -8.04 -5.12
C ARG A 126 4.22 -8.01 -4.02
N VAL A 127 3.37 -6.99 -3.98
CA VAL A 127 2.23 -6.93 -3.05
C VAL A 127 1.30 -8.12 -3.25
N ARG A 128 0.90 -8.43 -4.49
CA ARG A 128 0.02 -9.57 -4.80
C ARG A 128 0.63 -10.89 -4.32
N LEU A 129 1.91 -11.13 -4.61
CA LEU A 129 2.64 -12.33 -4.16
C LEU A 129 2.72 -12.44 -2.63
N LEU A 130 2.94 -11.33 -1.93
CA LEU A 130 3.00 -11.31 -0.47
C LEU A 130 1.64 -11.59 0.16
N LEU A 131 0.56 -11.03 -0.41
CA LEU A 131 -0.81 -11.27 0.04
C LEU A 131 -1.19 -12.74 -0.14
N GLU A 132 -0.93 -13.31 -1.31
CA GLU A 132 -1.16 -14.72 -1.61
C GLU A 132 -0.43 -15.63 -0.60
N ARG A 133 0.87 -15.40 -0.37
CA ARG A 133 1.67 -16.16 0.60
C ARG A 133 1.14 -16.06 2.03
N ASN A 134 0.62 -14.89 2.40
CA ASN A 134 0.05 -14.67 3.73
C ASN A 134 -1.38 -15.23 3.88
N GLY A 135 -2.02 -15.64 2.77
CA GLY A 135 -3.38 -16.15 2.74
C GLY A 135 -4.45 -15.05 2.72
N ASN A 136 -4.08 -13.82 2.37
CA ASN A 136 -5.05 -12.74 2.14
C ASN A 136 -5.75 -12.94 0.78
N PRO A 137 -6.99 -12.46 0.63
CA PRO A 137 -7.64 -12.34 -0.67
C PRO A 137 -6.82 -11.47 -1.66
N PRO A 138 -7.06 -11.62 -2.98
CA PRO A 138 -6.42 -10.79 -3.99
C PRO A 138 -6.63 -9.29 -3.74
N LEU A 139 -5.65 -8.48 -4.14
CA LEU A 139 -5.73 -7.03 -4.06
C LEU A 139 -6.85 -6.50 -4.97
N GLU A 140 -7.84 -5.84 -4.38
CA GLU A 140 -8.95 -5.21 -5.08
C GLU A 140 -8.58 -3.78 -5.49
N ILE A 141 -9.06 -3.35 -6.66
CA ILE A 141 -8.74 -2.03 -7.24
C ILE A 141 -10.04 -1.39 -7.71
N GLU A 142 -10.34 -0.20 -7.18
CA GLU A 142 -11.45 0.64 -7.63
C GLU A 142 -10.90 1.95 -8.23
N LYS A 143 -11.54 2.41 -9.32
CA LYS A 143 -11.11 3.57 -10.09
C LYS A 143 -12.32 4.48 -10.35
N ASP A 144 -12.42 5.58 -9.63
CA ASP A 144 -13.52 6.56 -9.79
C ASP A 144 -13.05 7.98 -9.43
N GLY A 145 -12.31 8.62 -10.33
CA GLY A 145 -11.58 9.88 -10.06
C GLY A 145 -10.45 9.76 -9.02
N PHE A 146 -10.45 8.66 -8.25
CA PHE A 146 -9.46 8.20 -7.30
C PHE A 146 -9.03 6.80 -7.69
N THR A 147 -7.81 6.44 -7.31
CA THR A 147 -7.34 5.07 -7.31
C THR A 147 -7.42 4.56 -5.88
N ARG A 148 -8.27 3.56 -5.63
CA ARG A 148 -8.42 2.91 -4.32
C ARG A 148 -7.95 1.47 -4.41
N LEU A 149 -7.06 1.10 -3.50
CA LEU A 149 -6.53 -0.25 -3.34
C LEU A 149 -7.06 -0.83 -2.04
N ILE A 150 -7.73 -1.98 -2.12
CA ILE A 150 -8.46 -2.58 -1.00
C ILE A 150 -7.81 -3.93 -0.66
N LEU A 151 -7.35 -4.04 0.57
CA LEU A 151 -6.69 -5.23 1.12
C LEU A 151 -7.63 -5.85 2.14
N ARG A 152 -8.16 -7.03 1.85
CA ARG A 152 -9.02 -7.74 2.81
C ARG A 152 -8.18 -8.57 3.77
N ALA A 153 -8.66 -8.63 5.02
CA ALA A 153 -8.10 -9.54 6.00
C ALA A 153 -8.22 -10.98 5.48
N ARG A 154 -7.27 -11.82 5.88
CA ARG A 154 -7.39 -13.26 5.67
C ARG A 154 -8.67 -13.78 6.36
N PRO A 155 -9.35 -14.78 5.76
CA PRO A 155 -10.50 -15.44 6.37
C PRO A 155 -10.14 -16.19 7.65
#